data_AF-A0A401TLU9-F1
#
_entry.id   AF-A0A401TLU9-F1
#
_cell.length_a   1.000
_cell.length_b   1.000
_cell.length_c   1.000
_cell.angle_alpha   90.00
_cell.angle_beta   90.00
_cell.angle_gamma   90.00
#
_symmetry.space_group_name_H-M   'P 1'
#
loop_
_entity.id
_entity.type
_entity.pdbx_description
1 polymer ?
#
loop_
_entity_poly.entity_id
_entity_poly.type
_entity_poly.pdbx_seq_one_letter_code
_entity_poly.pdbx_strand_id
1 'polypeptide(L)' 'MRFHKIANVNKALDYIASKGVKLVSIGAEEIVDGNLKMTLGMIWTIILRFAIQDISVEGETNGRAAVGLDS' A
#
# COMPACT_ATOMS: atom_id res chain seq x y z
N MET A 1 11.10 21.69 -15.61
CA MET A 1 10.34 22.65 -14.76
C MET A 1 9.46 21.87 -13.78
N ARG A 2 9.04 22.48 -12.65
CA ARG A 2 8.28 21.81 -11.56
C ARG A 2 7.03 21.06 -12.04
N PHE A 3 6.33 21.60 -13.04
CA PHE A 3 5.13 20.96 -13.60
C PHE A 3 5.40 19.57 -14.21
N HIS A 4 6.55 19.35 -14.85
CA HIS A 4 6.92 18.01 -15.34
C HIS A 4 7.07 17.01 -14.19
N LYS A 5 7.63 17.45 -13.06
CA LYS A 5 7.77 16.61 -11.88
C LYS A 5 6.41 16.24 -11.30
N ILE A 6 5.51 17.22 -11.18
CA ILE A 6 4.13 17.00 -10.71
C ILE A 6 3.40 15.99 -11.62
N ALA A 7 3.48 16.17 -12.94
CA ALA A 7 2.86 15.25 -13.90
C ALA A 7 3.40 13.81 -13.78
N ASN A 8 4.72 13.66 -13.62
CA ASN A 8 5.34 12.35 -13.42
C ASN A 8 4.91 11.70 -12.11
N VAL A 9 4.84 12.48 -11.02
CA VAL A 9 4.40 11.96 -9.71
C VAL A 9 2.92 11.59 -9.74
N ASN A 10 2.05 12.41 -10.33
CA ASN A 10 0.62 12.05 -10.50
C ASN A 10 0.46 10.72 -11.23
N LYS A 11 1.18 10.53 -12.34
CA LYS A 11 1.17 9.25 -13.07
C LYS A 11 1.61 8.07 -12.20
N ALA A 12 2.59 8.27 -11.32
CA ALA A 12 3.03 7.24 -10.38
C ALA A 12 1.96 6.97 -9.29
N LEU A 13 1.37 8.02 -8.71
CA LEU A 13 0.31 7.90 -7.71
C LEU A 13 -0.93 7.19 -8.26
N ASP A 14 -1.34 7.49 -9.49
CA ASP A 14 -2.45 6.81 -10.18
C ASP A 14 -2.18 5.30 -10.32
N TYR A 15 -0.96 4.93 -10.73
CA TYR A 15 -0.56 3.54 -10.83
C TYR A 15 -0.57 2.86 -9.46
N ILE A 16 0.00 3.49 -8.43
CA ILE A 16 0.05 2.96 -7.07
C ILE A 16 -1.37 2.74 -6.51
N ALA A 17 -2.28 3.70 -6.72
CA ALA A 17 -3.68 3.60 -6.35
C ALA A 17 -4.40 2.45 -7.09
N SER A 18 -4.11 2.25 -8.37
CA SER A 18 -4.65 1.12 -9.16
C SER A 18 -4.25 -0.26 -8.64
N LYS A 19 -3.13 -0.34 -7.90
CA LYS A 19 -2.68 -1.55 -7.19
C LYS A 19 -3.28 -1.70 -5.79
N GLY A 20 -4.27 -0.86 -5.47
CA GLY A 20 -5.07 -0.86 -4.26
C GLY A 20 -4.42 -0.21 -3.05
N VAL A 21 -3.27 0.46 -3.20
CA VAL A 21 -2.64 1.24 -2.12
C VAL A 21 -3.51 2.46 -1.81
N LYS A 22 -3.83 2.69 -0.52
CA LYS A 22 -4.59 3.86 -0.08
C LYS A 22 -3.64 5.03 0.21
N LEU A 23 -3.63 6.03 -0.67
CA LEU A 23 -2.79 7.23 -0.58
C LEU A 23 -3.52 8.37 0.16
N VAL A 24 -3.82 8.19 1.44
CA VAL A 24 -4.54 9.21 2.22
C VAL A 24 -3.61 10.40 2.49
N SER A 25 -4.02 11.59 2.06
CA SER A 25 -3.28 12.86 2.25
C SER A 25 -1.90 12.93 1.56
N ILE A 26 -1.65 12.11 0.54
CA ILE A 26 -0.42 12.14 -0.26
C ILE A 26 -0.74 12.67 -1.65
N GLY A 27 -0.42 13.94 -1.90
CA GLY A 27 -0.50 14.58 -3.21
C GLY A 27 0.87 14.66 -3.91
N ALA A 28 0.89 14.93 -5.21
CA ALA A 28 2.14 15.07 -5.96
C ALA A 28 2.97 16.28 -5.50
N GLU A 29 2.31 17.34 -5.05
CA GLU A 29 2.92 18.54 -4.49
C GLU A 29 3.80 18.21 -3.30
N GLU A 30 3.29 17.40 -2.35
CA GLU A 30 4.02 16.99 -1.15
C GLU A 30 5.32 16.26 -1.49
N ILE A 31 5.31 15.45 -2.56
CA ILE A 31 6.49 14.69 -3.01
C ILE A 31 7.47 15.60 -3.77
N VAL A 32 6.97 16.44 -4.67
CA VAL A 32 7.80 17.31 -5.50
C VAL A 32 8.47 18.41 -4.68
N ASP A 33 7.77 18.93 -3.68
CA ASP A 33 8.29 19.96 -2.77
C ASP A 33 9.10 19.37 -1.61
N GLY A 34 9.18 18.04 -1.50
CA GLY A 34 10.08 17.35 -0.58
C GLY A 34 9.58 17.30 0.87
N ASN A 35 8.26 17.21 1.09
CA ASN A 35 7.72 16.92 2.42
C ASN A 35 8.18 15.53 2.87
N LEU A 36 9.15 15.52 3.78
CA LEU A 36 9.80 14.30 4.26
C LEU A 36 8.79 13.32 4.88
N LYS A 37 7.85 13.82 5.69
CA LYS A 37 6.83 12.98 6.35
C LYS A 37 5.94 12.29 5.32
N MET A 38 5.47 13.02 4.33
CA MET A 38 4.60 12.47 3.28
C MET A 38 5.36 11.52 2.35
N THR A 39 6.61 11.85 2.01
CA THR A 39 7.47 11.00 1.19
C THR A 39 7.73 9.65 1.87
N LEU A 40 8.09 9.67 3.16
CA LEU A 40 8.30 8.45 3.94
C LEU A 40 6.99 7.67 4.11
N GLY A 41 5.87 8.35 4.37
CA GLY A 41 4.55 7.72 4.46
C GLY A 41 4.13 7.00 3.17
N MET A 42 4.41 7.62 2.01
CA MET A 42 4.17 7.00 0.69
C MET A 42 4.99 5.73 0.51
N ILE A 43 6.31 5.80 0.73
CA ILE A 43 7.22 4.66 0.59
C ILE A 43 6.82 3.54 1.54
N TRP A 44 6.51 3.87 2.80
CA TRP A 44 6.03 2.90 3.80
C TRP A 44 4.78 2.16 3.32
N THR A 45 3.78 2.89 2.82
CA THR A 45 2.51 2.27 2.39
C THR A 45 2.69 1.38 1.15
N ILE A 46 3.63 1.72 0.27
CA ILE A 46 4.04 0.86 -0.86
C ILE A 46 4.68 -0.43 -0.33
N ILE A 47 5.67 -0.34 0.57
CA ILE A 47 6.32 -1.52 1.17
C ILE A 47 5.29 -2.41 1.85
N LEU A 48 4.39 -1.82 2.64
CA LEU A 48 3.34 -2.55 3.35
C LEU A 48 2.48 -3.37 2.38
N ARG A 49 2.02 -2.75 1.27
CA ARG A 49 1.18 -3.45 0.29
C ARG A 49 1.92 -4.55 -0.47
N PHE A 50 3.12 -4.28 -0.97
CA PHE A 50 3.76 -5.18 -1.94
C PHE A 50 4.73 -6.19 -1.33
N ALA A 51 5.25 -5.95 -0.13
CA ALA A 51 6.24 -6.82 0.50
C ALA A 51 5.72 -7.54 1.75
N ILE A 52 4.75 -6.94 2.46
CA ILE A 52 4.30 -7.45 3.76
C ILE A 52 2.91 -8.09 3.66
N GLN A 53 1.96 -7.44 2.97
CA GLN A 53 0.55 -7.86 2.99
C GLN A 53 0.31 -9.24 2.35
N ASP A 54 1.16 -9.68 1.43
CA ASP A 54 1.05 -10.98 0.76
C ASP A 54 1.69 -12.14 1.57
N ILE A 55 2.26 -11.85 2.75
CA ILE A 55 2.79 -12.88 3.65
C ILE A 55 1.60 -13.57 4.35
N SER A 56 1.28 -14.78 3.90
CA SER A 56 0.35 -15.68 4.60
C SER A 56 1.10 -16.59 5.58
N VAL A 57 0.62 -16.68 6.82
CA VAL A 57 1.11 -17.69 7.77
C VAL A 57 0.38 -19.01 7.49
N GLU A 58 1.13 -20.03 7.07
CA GLU A 58 0.62 -21.41 7.01
C GLU A 58 0.30 -21.87 8.44
N GLY A 59 -0.98 -21.82 8.82
CA GLY A 59 -1.45 -22.23 10.15
C GLY A 59 -2.82 -21.72 10.57
N GLU A 60 -3.38 -20.70 9.92
CA GLU A 60 -4.72 -20.17 10.27
C GLU A 60 -5.88 -20.78 9.45
N THR A 61 -5.71 -22.02 9.00
CA THR A 61 -6.85 -22.84 8.56
C THR A 61 -6.98 -24.06 9.45
N ASN A 62 -8.18 -24.22 10.01
CA ASN A 62 -8.76 -25.45 10.57
C ASN A 62 -8.86 -25.61 12.11
N GLY A 63 -9.30 -24.58 12.83
CA GLY A 63 -9.91 -24.72 14.16
C GLY A 63 -11.45 -24.87 14.15
N ARG A 64 -12.09 -24.93 12.98
CA ARG A 64 -13.56 -24.94 12.83
C ARG A 64 -14.17 -26.24 12.28
N ALA A 65 -13.35 -27.24 11.94
CA ALA A 65 -13.84 -28.55 11.47
C ALA A 65 -13.89 -29.65 12.55
N ALA A 66 -13.58 -29.35 13.82
CA ALA A 66 -13.49 -30.36 14.88
C ALA A 66 -14.77 -30.48 15.75
N VAL A 67 -15.94 -30.10 15.26
CA VAL A 67 -17.20 -30.29 15.98
C VAL A 67 -18.24 -30.88 15.02
N GLY A 68 -18.37 -32.21 14.99
CA GLY A 68 -19.55 -32.81 14.35
C GLY A 68 -19.46 -34.21 13.76
N LEU A 69 -18.51 -35.09 14.11
CA LEU A 69 -18.55 -36.50 13.69
C LEU A 69 -18.12 -37.45 14.82
N ASP A 70 -18.87 -37.46 15.91
CA ASP A 70 -18.90 -38.57 16.88
C ASP A 70 -20.35 -38.94 17.26
N SER A 71 -21.11 -39.51 16.31
CA SER A 71 -22.31 -40.32 16.59
C SER A 71 -22.64 -41.21 15.39
#